data_AF-A0A7W4JZD1-F1
#
_entry.id   AF-A0A7W4JZD1-F1
#
_cell.length_a   1.000
_cell.length_b   1.000
_cell.length_c   1.000
_cell.angle_alpha   90.00
_cell.angle_beta   90.00
_cell.angle_gamma   90.00
#
_symmetry.space_group_name_H-M   'P 1'
#
loop_
_entity.id
_entity.type
_entity.pdbx_description
1 polymer ?
#
loop_
_entity_poly.entity_id
_entity_poly.type
_entity_poly.pdbx_seq_one_letter_code
_entity_poly.pdbx_strand_id
1 'polypeptide(L)'
;MEQAIAAVRDFNRFYTRYVGALDSRFLGSDMTLTEARLLLEIANREPVQANVLQDVLALDRGYLSRMIRRFENEGWIARERSSEDGRSRPMKLTAKGRIVFENVDQRQYDVIEATLLQLNETERQTLAQALTSVRHLLTSTPALPPLDVLNRPVWHALTGRQSALSVGNNHALCYQRTITPFGASAGARDIDLQAFGKLLAPDEEIWLVEKESFPTPPGLKVVKTAECLQMVASHMSDNEHDFSFFDLGADDTVEMRELAMLTVPGPFLADTWQLGGFVGIREAGRLVAMAGERMKPGNFTEVSGVCTHPHYRGRGYAGFLMRIVAQRILDRGETPFLHTYSDNKAAIALYQSLGFTPHQVVTATVLQKQ
;
A
#
# COMPACT_ATOMS: atom_id res chain seq x y z
N MET A 1 -21.51 -23.55 -13.39
CA MET A 1 -20.55 -24.32 -12.56
C MET A 1 -19.49 -24.99 -13.43
N GLU A 2 -19.86 -25.83 -14.41
CA GLU A 2 -18.90 -26.54 -15.28
C GLU A 2 -17.91 -25.62 -16.02
N GLN A 3 -18.40 -24.51 -16.59
CA GLN A 3 -17.54 -23.52 -17.27
C GLN A 3 -16.48 -22.92 -16.34
N ALA A 4 -16.85 -22.60 -15.08
CA ALA A 4 -15.94 -22.05 -14.10
C ALA A 4 -14.87 -23.08 -13.68
N ILE A 5 -15.26 -24.35 -13.51
CA ILE A 5 -14.32 -25.44 -13.21
C ILE A 5 -13.32 -25.61 -14.34
N ALA A 6 -13.76 -25.62 -15.60
CA ALA A 6 -12.88 -25.73 -16.75
C ALA A 6 -11.88 -24.56 -16.82
N ALA A 7 -12.36 -23.32 -16.67
CA ALA A 7 -11.52 -22.13 -16.70
C ALA A 7 -10.42 -22.15 -15.63
N VAL A 8 -10.75 -22.52 -14.39
CA VAL A 8 -9.76 -22.63 -13.30
C VAL A 8 -8.74 -23.73 -13.57
N ARG A 9 -9.16 -24.89 -14.08
CA ARG A 9 -8.24 -25.99 -14.39
C ARG A 9 -7.28 -25.64 -15.53
N ASP A 10 -7.78 -24.97 -16.56
CA ASP A 10 -6.98 -24.53 -17.70
C ASP A 10 -6.00 -23.43 -17.29
N PHE A 11 -6.46 -22.44 -16.49
CA PHE A 11 -5.60 -21.43 -15.91
C PHE A 11 -4.50 -22.05 -15.03
N ASN A 12 -4.83 -22.98 -14.14
CA ASN A 12 -3.82 -23.61 -13.27
C ASN A 12 -2.76 -24.37 -14.07
N ARG A 13 -3.15 -25.08 -15.13
CA ARG A 13 -2.21 -25.81 -16.00
C ARG A 13 -1.30 -24.85 -16.77
N PHE A 14 -1.87 -23.79 -17.33
CA PHE A 14 -1.12 -22.74 -18.00
C PHE A 14 -0.16 -22.06 -17.01
N TYR A 15 -0.67 -21.61 -15.87
CA TYR A 15 0.08 -20.82 -14.89
C TYR A 15 1.20 -21.61 -14.25
N THR A 16 0.98 -22.89 -13.91
CA THR A 16 2.03 -23.79 -13.38
C THR A 16 3.23 -23.89 -14.33
N ARG A 17 2.98 -23.94 -15.64
CA ARG A 17 4.04 -23.92 -16.66
C ARG A 17 4.66 -22.53 -16.80
N TYR A 18 3.82 -21.50 -16.79
CA TYR A 18 4.24 -20.10 -16.97
C TYR A 18 5.20 -19.64 -15.85
N VAL A 19 4.91 -19.95 -14.58
CA VAL A 19 5.77 -19.57 -13.46
C VAL A 19 6.97 -20.49 -13.24
N GLY A 20 7.16 -21.49 -14.12
CA GLY A 20 8.25 -22.46 -13.97
C GLY A 20 8.15 -23.28 -12.68
N ALA A 21 6.94 -23.52 -12.15
CA ALA A 21 6.78 -24.22 -10.87
C ALA A 21 7.27 -25.68 -10.91
N LEU A 22 7.47 -26.24 -12.10
CA LEU A 22 8.02 -27.57 -12.32
C LEU A 22 9.53 -27.54 -12.62
N ASP A 23 10.15 -26.36 -12.67
CA ASP A 23 11.56 -26.23 -12.98
C ASP A 23 12.41 -26.59 -11.75
N SER A 24 13.47 -27.37 -11.97
CA SER A 24 14.42 -27.73 -10.90
C SER A 24 15.28 -26.55 -10.43
N ARG A 25 15.28 -25.45 -11.18
CA ARG A 25 16.05 -24.22 -10.95
C ARG A 25 15.18 -23.02 -11.26
N PHE A 26 14.76 -22.30 -10.23
CA PHE A 26 13.92 -21.14 -10.35
C PHE A 26 14.69 -19.97 -10.98
N LEU A 27 14.24 -19.50 -12.15
CA LEU A 27 14.78 -18.35 -12.87
C LEU A 27 16.31 -18.40 -13.07
N GLY A 28 16.84 -19.59 -13.37
CA GLY A 28 18.29 -19.79 -13.59
C GLY A 28 19.15 -19.71 -12.34
N SER A 29 18.54 -19.69 -11.14
CA SER A 29 19.26 -19.76 -9.86
C SER A 29 19.55 -21.20 -9.42
N ASP A 30 20.35 -21.36 -8.36
CA ASP A 30 20.55 -22.64 -7.66
C ASP A 30 19.46 -22.95 -6.61
N MET A 31 18.33 -22.23 -6.68
CA MET A 31 17.20 -22.39 -5.76
C MET A 31 15.98 -22.96 -6.48
N THR A 32 15.17 -23.70 -5.76
CA THR A 32 13.81 -24.07 -6.19
C THR A 32 12.82 -22.93 -5.91
N LEU A 33 11.65 -22.94 -6.57
CA LEU A 33 10.59 -21.96 -6.32
C LEU A 33 10.18 -21.93 -4.83
N THR A 34 10.08 -23.11 -4.20
CA THR A 34 9.71 -23.21 -2.78
C THR A 34 10.77 -22.62 -1.86
N GLU A 35 12.06 -22.76 -2.19
CA GLU A 35 13.15 -22.14 -1.45
C GLU A 35 13.17 -20.62 -1.62
N ALA A 36 12.96 -20.13 -2.85
CA ALA A 36 12.83 -18.70 -3.11
C ALA A 36 11.67 -18.10 -2.31
N ARG A 37 10.52 -18.80 -2.30
CA ARG A 37 9.36 -18.39 -1.51
C ARG A 37 9.64 -18.40 -0.01
N LEU A 38 10.30 -19.43 0.52
CA LEU A 38 10.69 -19.48 1.93
C LEU A 38 11.58 -18.29 2.31
N LEU A 39 12.55 -17.93 1.47
CA LEU A 39 13.44 -16.80 1.71
C LEU A 39 12.69 -15.46 1.73
N LEU A 40 11.74 -15.27 0.79
CA LEU A 40 10.83 -14.13 0.76
C LEU A 40 9.98 -14.03 2.02
N GLU A 41 9.35 -15.12 2.46
CA GLU A 41 8.51 -15.07 3.66
C GLU A 41 9.32 -14.77 4.93
N ILE A 42 10.59 -15.21 4.99
CA ILE A 42 11.52 -14.85 6.07
C ILE A 42 11.89 -13.37 5.99
N ALA A 43 12.27 -12.86 4.81
CA ALA A 43 12.62 -11.45 4.60
C ALA A 43 11.51 -10.50 5.07
N ASN A 44 10.25 -10.87 4.80
CA ASN A 44 9.09 -10.01 5.08
C ASN A 44 8.57 -10.08 6.52
N ARG A 45 9.03 -11.05 7.33
CA ARG A 45 8.49 -11.30 8.69
C ARG A 45 9.56 -11.46 9.75
N GLU A 46 10.81 -11.19 9.43
CA GLU A 46 11.91 -11.32 10.38
C GLU A 46 11.73 -10.38 11.59
N PRO A 47 11.96 -10.85 12.83
CA PRO A 47 12.20 -12.24 13.23
C PRO A 47 10.96 -13.15 13.11
N VAL A 48 11.09 -14.29 12.40
CA VAL A 48 9.95 -15.21 12.14
C VAL A 48 10.16 -16.60 12.73
N GLN A 49 9.09 -17.22 13.23
CA GLN A 49 9.10 -18.59 13.74
C GLN A 49 8.77 -19.60 12.63
N ALA A 50 9.28 -20.83 12.77
CA ALA A 50 9.08 -21.87 11.77
C ALA A 50 7.60 -22.30 11.61
N ASN A 51 6.79 -22.26 12.67
CA ASN A 51 5.36 -22.58 12.58
C ASN A 51 4.60 -21.57 11.70
N VAL A 52 4.90 -20.27 11.82
CA VAL A 52 4.30 -19.24 10.96
C VAL A 52 4.61 -19.51 9.49
N LEU A 53 5.85 -19.88 9.18
CA LEU A 53 6.25 -20.22 7.81
C LEU A 53 5.58 -21.51 7.32
N GLN A 54 5.38 -22.49 8.21
CA GLN A 54 4.67 -23.73 7.89
C GLN A 54 3.23 -23.44 7.47
N ASP A 55 2.53 -22.61 8.22
CA ASP A 55 1.14 -22.26 7.98
C ASP A 55 1.00 -21.41 6.70
N VAL A 56 1.85 -20.40 6.53
CA VAL A 56 1.82 -19.50 5.36
C VAL A 56 2.15 -20.22 4.06
N LEU A 57 3.10 -21.16 4.07
CA LEU A 57 3.54 -21.88 2.87
C LEU A 57 2.79 -23.21 2.66
N ALA A 58 1.96 -23.63 3.61
CA ALA A 58 1.31 -24.94 3.65
C ALA A 58 2.28 -26.12 3.41
N LEU A 59 3.49 -26.03 3.98
CA LEU A 59 4.54 -27.03 3.81
C LEU A 59 4.54 -28.07 4.93
N ASP A 60 5.00 -29.28 4.64
CA ASP A 60 5.22 -30.26 5.70
C ASP A 60 6.40 -29.86 6.60
N ARG A 61 6.26 -30.15 7.90
CA ARG A 61 7.25 -29.79 8.93
C ARG A 61 8.64 -30.37 8.63
N GLY A 62 8.70 -31.58 8.06
CA GLY A 62 9.95 -32.27 7.77
C GLY A 62 10.73 -31.56 6.65
N TYR A 63 10.04 -31.21 5.58
CA TYR A 63 10.59 -30.50 4.43
C TYR A 63 11.01 -29.07 4.79
N LEU A 64 10.17 -28.33 5.49
CA LEU A 64 10.52 -27.01 6.00
C LEU A 64 11.77 -27.06 6.88
N SER A 65 11.87 -28.05 7.78
CA SER A 65 13.06 -28.23 8.63
C SER A 65 14.33 -28.53 7.84
N ARG A 66 14.24 -29.25 6.71
CA ARG A 66 15.38 -29.51 5.82
C ARG A 66 15.85 -28.24 5.12
N MET A 67 14.93 -27.44 4.59
CA MET A 67 15.28 -26.16 3.95
C MET A 67 15.88 -25.16 4.93
N ILE A 68 15.28 -25.00 6.12
CA ILE A 68 15.82 -24.13 7.18
C ILE A 68 17.25 -24.54 7.55
N ARG A 69 17.51 -25.84 7.73
CA ARG A 69 18.87 -26.34 8.01
C ARG A 69 19.84 -26.03 6.88
N ARG A 70 19.42 -26.19 5.63
CA ARG A 70 20.24 -25.82 4.47
C ARG A 70 20.57 -24.32 4.50
N PHE A 71 19.58 -23.45 4.67
CA PHE A 71 19.79 -22.00 4.68
C PHE A 71 20.70 -21.54 5.83
N GLU A 72 20.60 -22.19 6.99
CA GLU A 72 21.50 -21.93 8.12
C GLU A 72 22.94 -22.39 7.81
N ASN A 73 23.12 -23.58 7.23
CA ASN A 73 24.43 -24.07 6.81
C ASN A 73 25.08 -23.20 5.72
N GLU A 74 24.27 -22.67 4.81
CA GLU A 74 24.71 -21.71 3.79
C GLU A 74 24.98 -20.31 4.36
N GLY A 75 24.66 -20.09 5.65
CA GLY A 75 24.80 -18.81 6.33
C GLY A 75 23.85 -17.73 5.82
N TRP A 76 22.72 -18.11 5.20
CA TRP A 76 21.69 -17.17 4.72
C TRP A 76 20.77 -16.72 5.84
N ILE A 77 20.55 -17.56 6.85
CA ILE A 77 19.73 -17.24 8.01
C ILE A 77 20.49 -17.44 9.32
N ALA A 78 20.12 -16.67 10.34
CA ALA A 78 20.56 -16.85 11.71
C ALA A 78 19.35 -17.17 12.62
N ARG A 79 19.55 -18.05 13.61
CA ARG A 79 18.51 -18.48 14.55
C ARG A 79 18.96 -18.29 15.99
N GLU A 80 18.46 -17.24 16.62
CA GLU A 80 18.78 -16.88 18.00
C GLU A 80 17.72 -17.42 18.96
N ARG A 81 18.08 -17.69 20.22
CA ARG A 81 17.10 -18.04 21.24
C ARG A 81 16.31 -16.78 21.59
N SER A 82 14.98 -16.88 21.66
CA SER A 82 14.18 -15.78 22.17
C SER A 82 14.47 -15.55 23.65
N SER A 83 14.52 -14.29 24.07
CA SER A 83 14.60 -13.87 25.48
C SER A 83 13.31 -14.16 26.25
N GLU A 84 12.17 -14.32 25.57
CA GLU A 84 10.85 -14.54 26.19
C GLU A 84 10.51 -16.04 26.30
N ASP A 85 10.95 -16.86 25.33
CA ASP A 85 10.83 -18.31 25.36
C ASP A 85 12.12 -18.94 24.81
N GLY A 86 12.95 -19.48 25.71
CA GLY A 86 14.22 -20.12 25.35
C GLY A 86 14.10 -21.39 24.50
N ARG A 87 12.87 -21.92 24.31
CA ARG A 87 12.58 -23.01 23.36
C ARG A 87 12.31 -22.49 21.96
N SER A 88 11.95 -21.23 21.82
CA SER A 88 11.66 -20.60 20.54
C SER A 88 12.95 -20.04 19.91
N ARG A 89 13.09 -20.26 18.60
CA ARG A 89 14.29 -19.86 17.84
C ARG A 89 13.86 -19.11 16.59
N PRO A 90 13.42 -17.85 16.72
CA PRO A 90 13.05 -17.05 15.56
C PRO A 90 14.26 -16.83 14.65
N MET A 91 13.96 -16.62 13.38
CA MET A 91 14.96 -16.61 12.30
C MET A 91 14.95 -15.25 11.60
N LYS A 92 16.14 -14.78 11.23
CA LYS A 92 16.37 -13.55 10.46
C LYS A 92 17.32 -13.82 9.29
N LEU A 93 17.27 -12.99 8.25
CA LEU A 93 18.29 -13.03 7.21
C LEU A 93 19.61 -12.48 7.74
N THR A 94 20.71 -13.12 7.36
CA THR A 94 22.06 -12.54 7.52
C THR A 94 22.33 -11.54 6.39
N ALA A 95 23.44 -10.79 6.47
CA ALA A 95 23.89 -9.96 5.35
C ALA A 95 24.06 -10.78 4.04
N LYS A 96 24.59 -12.01 4.15
CA LYS A 96 24.71 -12.93 3.00
C LYS A 96 23.33 -13.35 2.49
N GLY A 97 22.40 -13.66 3.39
CA GLY A 97 21.02 -14.03 3.03
C GLY A 97 20.26 -12.91 2.32
N ARG A 98 20.46 -11.65 2.73
CA ARG A 98 19.87 -10.49 2.06
C ARG A 98 20.36 -10.34 0.63
N ILE A 99 21.65 -10.47 0.38
CA ILE A 99 22.22 -10.44 -0.98
C ILE A 99 21.61 -11.55 -1.84
N VAL A 100 21.44 -12.76 -1.31
CA VAL A 100 20.81 -13.87 -2.05
C VAL A 100 19.34 -13.57 -2.34
N PHE A 101 18.61 -13.06 -1.35
CA PHE A 101 17.22 -12.64 -1.49
C PHE A 101 17.06 -11.57 -2.57
N GLU A 102 17.81 -10.48 -2.48
CA GLU A 102 17.79 -9.36 -3.44
C GLU A 102 18.08 -9.85 -4.87
N ASN A 103 19.04 -10.76 -5.06
CA ASN A 103 19.33 -11.31 -6.37
C ASN A 103 18.18 -12.15 -6.95
N VAL A 104 17.49 -12.93 -6.12
CA VAL A 104 16.34 -13.74 -6.56
C VAL A 104 15.13 -12.85 -6.84
N ASP A 105 14.86 -11.87 -5.97
CA ASP A 105 13.77 -10.92 -6.11
C ASP A 105 13.95 -10.05 -7.37
N GLN A 106 15.17 -9.54 -7.61
CA GLN A 106 15.50 -8.78 -8.82
C GLN A 106 15.31 -9.61 -10.08
N ARG A 107 15.77 -10.88 -10.12
CA ARG A 107 15.55 -11.75 -11.28
C ARG A 107 14.06 -11.99 -11.54
N GLN A 108 13.28 -12.17 -10.48
CA GLN A 108 11.84 -12.32 -10.59
C GLN A 108 11.20 -11.05 -11.14
N TYR A 109 11.62 -9.88 -10.65
CA TYR A 109 11.21 -8.58 -11.17
C TYR A 109 11.55 -8.45 -12.65
N ASP A 110 12.80 -8.67 -13.05
CA ASP A 110 13.28 -8.51 -14.44
C ASP A 110 12.50 -9.39 -15.43
N VAL A 111 12.18 -10.63 -15.04
CA VAL A 111 11.40 -11.57 -15.86
C VAL A 111 9.96 -11.10 -16.04
N ILE A 112 9.34 -10.61 -14.96
CA ILE A 112 7.99 -10.06 -15.02
C ILE A 112 7.98 -8.77 -15.83
N GLU A 113 8.93 -7.87 -15.60
CA GLU A 113 9.06 -6.60 -16.33
C GLU A 113 9.24 -6.85 -17.83
N ALA A 114 10.15 -7.74 -18.23
CA ALA A 114 10.36 -8.11 -19.64
C ALA A 114 9.07 -8.62 -20.31
N THR A 115 8.22 -9.34 -19.57
CA THR A 115 6.91 -9.79 -20.05
C THR A 115 5.93 -8.62 -20.16
N LEU A 116 5.85 -7.77 -19.14
CA LEU A 116 4.92 -6.63 -19.09
C LEU A 116 5.28 -5.51 -20.08
N LEU A 117 6.54 -5.43 -20.51
CA LEU A 117 6.98 -4.53 -21.58
C LEU A 117 6.40 -4.90 -22.95
N GLN A 118 5.93 -6.13 -23.13
CA GLN A 118 5.23 -6.55 -24.36
C GLN A 118 3.78 -6.07 -24.41
N LEU A 119 3.25 -5.61 -23.27
CA LEU A 119 1.90 -5.09 -23.14
C LEU A 119 1.91 -3.56 -23.21
N ASN A 120 0.85 -2.98 -23.76
CA ASN A 120 0.62 -1.55 -23.61
C ASN A 120 0.07 -1.21 -22.20
N GLU A 121 -0.05 0.07 -21.89
CA GLU A 121 -0.46 0.51 -20.55
C GLU A 121 -1.87 0.04 -20.14
N THR A 122 -2.81 0.05 -21.09
CA THR A 122 -4.19 -0.44 -20.85
C THR A 122 -4.21 -1.94 -20.59
N GLU A 123 -3.42 -2.71 -21.34
CA GLU A 123 -3.29 -4.16 -21.15
C GLU A 123 -2.64 -4.51 -19.81
N ARG A 124 -1.59 -3.78 -19.40
CA ARG A 124 -0.97 -3.96 -18.07
C ARG A 124 -1.96 -3.73 -16.94
N GLN A 125 -2.76 -2.66 -17.02
CA GLN A 125 -3.79 -2.36 -16.03
C GLN A 125 -4.89 -3.43 -16.01
N THR A 126 -5.34 -3.87 -17.18
CA THR A 126 -6.35 -4.94 -17.32
C THR A 126 -5.85 -6.25 -16.71
N LEU A 127 -4.60 -6.63 -16.98
CA LEU A 127 -3.99 -7.83 -16.42
C LEU A 127 -3.90 -7.75 -14.89
N ALA A 128 -3.43 -6.62 -14.36
CA ALA A 128 -3.34 -6.41 -12.92
C ALA A 128 -4.72 -6.53 -12.23
N GLN A 129 -5.75 -5.89 -12.80
CA GLN A 129 -7.12 -5.99 -12.31
C GLN A 129 -7.64 -7.43 -12.36
N ALA A 130 -7.43 -8.13 -13.48
CA ALA A 130 -7.88 -9.51 -13.64
C ALA A 130 -7.23 -10.46 -12.61
N LEU A 131 -5.92 -10.36 -12.41
CA LEU A 131 -5.20 -11.18 -11.41
C LEU A 131 -5.67 -10.89 -9.98
N THR A 132 -5.97 -9.62 -9.70
CA THR A 132 -6.56 -9.21 -8.44
C THR A 132 -7.96 -9.79 -8.25
N SER A 133 -8.84 -9.71 -9.25
CA SER A 133 -10.18 -10.32 -9.20
C SER A 133 -10.12 -11.83 -9.06
N VAL A 134 -9.21 -12.51 -9.78
CA VAL A 134 -9.00 -13.96 -9.64
C VAL A 134 -8.56 -14.32 -8.22
N ARG A 135 -7.60 -13.58 -7.65
CA ARG A 135 -7.18 -13.79 -6.25
C ARG A 135 -8.35 -13.60 -5.28
N HIS A 136 -9.13 -12.54 -5.45
CA HIS A 136 -10.29 -12.26 -4.60
C HIS A 136 -11.33 -13.38 -4.67
N LEU A 137 -11.68 -13.84 -5.88
CA LEU A 137 -12.69 -14.88 -6.08
C LEU A 137 -12.24 -16.27 -5.60
N LEU A 138 -10.93 -16.57 -5.66
CA LEU A 138 -10.39 -17.86 -5.26
C LEU A 138 -10.00 -17.95 -3.77
N THR A 139 -9.98 -16.84 -3.04
CA THR A 139 -9.64 -16.83 -1.61
C THR A 139 -10.91 -16.60 -0.78
N SER A 140 -11.33 -17.59 0.02
CA SER A 140 -12.51 -17.50 0.91
C SER A 140 -12.37 -16.44 2.02
N THR A 141 -11.15 -15.91 2.16
CA THR A 141 -10.81 -14.73 2.96
C THR A 141 -9.86 -13.92 2.08
N PRO A 142 -10.15 -12.64 1.73
CA PRO A 142 -9.23 -11.84 0.94
C PRO A 142 -7.90 -11.76 1.68
N ALA A 143 -6.87 -12.45 1.19
CA ALA A 143 -5.53 -12.24 1.69
C ALA A 143 -5.14 -10.83 1.27
N LEU A 144 -4.91 -9.94 2.25
CA LEU A 144 -4.46 -8.58 1.99
C LEU A 144 -3.26 -8.60 1.02
N PRO A 145 -3.17 -7.65 0.08
CA PRO A 145 -1.98 -7.52 -0.75
C PRO A 145 -0.73 -7.36 0.13
N PRO A 146 0.49 -7.57 -0.39
CA PRO A 146 1.71 -7.30 0.36
C PRO A 146 1.64 -5.92 1.04
N LEU A 147 1.61 -5.94 2.38
CA LEU A 147 1.35 -4.74 3.19
C LEU A 147 2.58 -3.83 3.30
N ASP A 148 3.75 -4.33 2.91
CA ASP A 148 5.02 -3.61 2.88
C ASP A 148 4.99 -2.39 1.96
N VAL A 149 4.17 -2.40 0.91
CA VAL A 149 3.95 -1.20 0.07
C VAL A 149 3.35 -0.03 0.86
N LEU A 150 2.67 -0.31 1.98
CA LEU A 150 2.12 0.69 2.88
C LEU A 150 3.14 1.20 3.92
N ASN A 151 4.36 0.65 3.96
CA ASN A 151 5.46 1.23 4.75
C ASN A 151 5.94 2.55 4.15
N ARG A 152 5.83 2.69 2.81
CA ARG A 152 6.25 3.86 2.04
C ARG A 152 5.16 4.27 1.02
N PRO A 153 3.93 4.59 1.47
CA PRO A 153 2.77 4.72 0.59
C PRO A 153 2.95 5.83 -0.45
N VAL A 154 3.67 6.90 -0.13
CA VAL A 154 3.97 7.99 -1.07
C VAL A 154 4.89 7.50 -2.18
N TRP A 155 5.97 6.79 -1.85
CA TRP A 155 6.92 6.24 -2.82
C TRP A 155 6.25 5.26 -3.78
N HIS A 156 5.48 4.30 -3.25
CA HIS A 156 4.82 3.28 -4.07
C HIS A 156 3.65 3.82 -4.89
N ALA A 157 3.01 4.92 -4.47
CA ALA A 157 2.03 5.60 -5.29
C ALA A 157 2.70 6.33 -6.48
N LEU A 158 3.78 7.09 -6.22
CA LEU A 158 4.50 7.88 -7.23
C LEU A 158 5.28 7.03 -8.24
N THR A 159 5.75 5.85 -7.84
CA THR A 159 6.43 4.90 -8.74
C THR A 159 5.49 3.90 -9.40
N GLY A 160 4.23 3.84 -8.94
CA GLY A 160 3.24 2.86 -9.37
C GLY A 160 2.07 3.50 -10.14
N ARG A 161 0.86 3.25 -9.66
CA ARG A 161 -0.40 3.60 -10.36
C ARG A 161 -0.63 5.10 -10.55
N GLN A 162 0.12 5.95 -9.86
CA GLN A 162 0.04 7.42 -9.97
C GLN A 162 1.33 8.03 -10.54
N SER A 163 2.15 7.26 -11.24
CA SER A 163 3.39 7.74 -11.89
C SER A 163 3.16 8.88 -12.89
N ALA A 164 2.01 8.90 -13.57
CA ALA A 164 1.61 10.00 -14.46
C ALA A 164 1.41 11.35 -13.72
N LEU A 165 1.18 11.32 -12.41
CA LEU A 165 1.05 12.50 -11.56
C LEU A 165 2.38 12.88 -10.87
N SER A 166 3.45 12.12 -11.11
CA SER A 166 4.75 12.30 -10.48
C SER A 166 5.64 13.28 -11.25
N VAL A 167 6.48 14.01 -10.53
CA VAL A 167 7.51 14.91 -11.03
C VAL A 167 8.81 14.58 -10.30
N GLY A 168 9.93 14.50 -11.02
CA GLY A 168 11.23 14.22 -10.44
C GLY A 168 12.05 13.24 -11.29
N ASN A 169 12.81 12.37 -10.62
CA ASN A 169 13.66 11.36 -11.26
C ASN A 169 13.77 10.10 -10.38
N ASN A 170 14.60 9.14 -10.80
CA ASN A 170 14.76 7.84 -10.11
C ASN A 170 15.32 7.94 -8.68
N HIS A 171 15.79 9.11 -8.25
CA HIS A 171 16.32 9.35 -6.90
C HIS A 171 15.32 10.03 -5.97
N ALA A 172 14.36 10.77 -6.53
CA ALA A 172 13.36 11.52 -5.76
C ALA A 172 12.17 11.92 -6.63
N LEU A 173 10.97 11.73 -6.10
CA LEU A 173 9.71 12.03 -6.76
C LEU A 173 8.80 12.83 -5.83
N CYS A 174 7.99 13.73 -6.40
CA CYS A 174 6.85 14.35 -5.73
C CYS A 174 5.63 14.34 -6.65
N TYR A 175 4.45 14.58 -6.09
CA TYR A 175 3.29 14.89 -6.93
C TYR A 175 3.45 16.27 -7.57
N GLN A 176 2.78 16.48 -8.70
CA GLN A 176 2.54 17.83 -9.23
C GLN A 176 2.00 18.75 -8.12
N ARG A 177 2.59 19.93 -7.98
CA ARG A 177 2.40 20.80 -6.81
C ARG A 177 1.00 21.37 -6.67
N THR A 178 0.20 21.37 -7.73
CA THR A 178 -1.21 21.77 -7.69
C THR A 178 -2.14 20.68 -7.18
N ILE A 179 -1.67 19.41 -7.14
CA ILE A 179 -2.46 18.24 -6.73
C ILE A 179 -2.33 18.01 -5.23
N THR A 180 -1.10 17.83 -4.72
CA THR A 180 -0.84 17.53 -3.31
C THR A 180 0.63 17.76 -2.95
N PRO A 181 0.99 18.09 -1.69
CA PRO A 181 2.37 18.40 -1.33
C PRO A 181 3.24 17.16 -1.05
N PHE A 182 2.74 15.94 -1.27
CA PHE A 182 3.50 14.72 -0.95
C PHE A 182 4.68 14.47 -1.88
N GLY A 183 5.76 13.93 -1.33
CA GLY A 183 6.86 13.37 -2.09
C GLY A 183 7.67 12.36 -1.30
N ALA A 184 8.47 11.57 -2.01
CA ALA A 184 9.35 10.58 -1.43
C ALA A 184 10.70 10.52 -2.15
N SER A 185 11.74 10.24 -1.38
CA SER A 185 13.07 9.93 -1.90
C SER A 185 13.20 8.43 -2.17
N ALA A 186 14.01 8.02 -3.14
CA ALA A 186 14.22 6.60 -3.45
C ALA A 186 14.81 5.82 -2.27
N GLY A 187 15.67 6.47 -1.50
CA GLY A 187 16.31 5.88 -0.33
C GLY A 187 17.09 6.91 0.46
N ALA A 188 17.89 6.45 1.42
CA ALA A 188 18.66 7.30 2.33
C ALA A 188 20.09 7.59 1.84
N ARG A 189 20.44 7.29 0.58
CA ARG A 189 21.78 7.56 0.05
C ARG A 189 21.93 9.07 -0.19
N ASP A 190 23.15 9.59 -0.08
CA ASP A 190 23.43 11.02 -0.29
C ASP A 190 22.87 11.56 -1.63
N ILE A 191 23.00 10.78 -2.71
CA ILE A 191 22.46 11.14 -4.02
C ILE A 191 20.93 11.26 -4.02
N ASP A 192 20.24 10.41 -3.27
CA ASP A 192 18.78 10.38 -3.17
C ASP A 192 18.29 11.59 -2.34
N LEU A 193 18.96 11.87 -1.23
CA LEU A 193 18.63 13.00 -0.35
C LEU A 193 18.93 14.35 -1.03
N GLN A 194 20.04 14.47 -1.76
CA GLN A 194 20.35 15.66 -2.53
C GLN A 194 19.35 15.90 -3.66
N ALA A 195 18.92 14.85 -4.36
CA ALA A 195 17.87 14.96 -5.38
C ALA A 195 16.54 15.41 -4.76
N PHE A 196 16.19 14.86 -3.60
CA PHE A 196 14.96 15.21 -2.90
C PHE A 196 14.96 16.68 -2.43
N GLY A 197 16.07 17.18 -1.88
CA GLY A 197 16.20 18.59 -1.52
C GLY A 197 16.06 19.57 -2.69
N LYS A 198 16.27 19.11 -3.93
CA LYS A 198 16.09 19.90 -5.16
C LYS A 198 14.65 19.94 -5.68
N LEU A 199 13.75 19.09 -5.16
CA LEU A 199 12.33 19.09 -5.55
C LEU A 199 11.56 20.31 -5.05
N LEU A 200 12.07 20.97 -4.00
CA LEU A 200 11.42 22.10 -3.35
C LEU A 200 11.95 23.45 -3.86
N ALA A 201 11.02 24.33 -4.24
CA ALA A 201 11.30 25.76 -4.33
C ALA A 201 11.45 26.36 -2.91
N PRO A 202 11.98 27.59 -2.77
CA PRO A 202 11.95 28.30 -1.49
C PRO A 202 10.52 28.37 -0.91
N ASP A 203 10.42 28.26 0.42
CA ASP A 203 9.17 28.32 1.20
C ASP A 203 8.15 27.19 0.97
N GLU A 204 8.36 26.31 -0.01
CA GLU A 204 7.49 25.15 -0.23
C GLU A 204 7.70 24.05 0.81
N GLU A 205 6.59 23.42 1.20
CA GLU A 205 6.59 22.23 2.06
C GLU A 205 6.48 20.94 1.25
N ILE A 206 7.19 19.90 1.64
CA ILE A 206 7.01 18.54 1.13
C ILE A 206 6.65 17.60 2.27
N TRP A 207 5.65 16.77 2.03
CA TRP A 207 5.10 15.87 3.05
C TRP A 207 5.54 14.45 2.74
N LEU A 208 6.12 13.78 3.73
CA LEU A 208 6.51 12.38 3.69
C LEU A 208 5.59 11.58 4.59
N VAL A 209 5.33 10.33 4.24
CA VAL A 209 4.69 9.34 5.10
C VAL A 209 5.53 8.08 5.01
N GLU A 210 6.21 7.75 6.10
CA GLU A 210 7.17 6.65 6.16
C GLU A 210 6.97 5.88 7.48
N LYS A 211 7.09 4.55 7.42
CA LYS A 211 7.09 3.70 8.62
C LYS A 211 8.35 3.92 9.44
N GLU A 212 9.50 3.82 8.79
CA GLU A 212 10.79 3.97 9.43
C GLU A 212 11.21 5.44 9.44
N SER A 213 12.03 5.81 10.43
CA SER A 213 12.60 7.16 10.49
C SER A 213 13.43 7.43 9.23
N PHE A 214 13.15 8.58 8.59
CA PHE A 214 13.83 8.99 7.37
C PHE A 214 14.76 10.18 7.66
N PRO A 215 16.04 10.14 7.23
CA PRO A 215 16.98 11.21 7.53
C PRO A 215 16.54 12.53 6.89
N THR A 216 16.72 13.64 7.60
CA THR A 216 16.44 14.97 7.06
C THR A 216 17.39 15.26 5.90
N PRO A 217 16.88 15.46 4.67
CA PRO A 217 17.72 15.74 3.51
C PRO A 217 18.49 17.06 3.68
N PRO A 218 19.74 17.16 3.16
CA PRO A 218 20.52 18.39 3.22
C PRO A 218 19.78 19.60 2.66
N GLY A 219 19.83 20.72 3.38
CA GLY A 219 19.17 21.97 2.99
C GLY A 219 17.66 22.02 3.30
N LEU A 220 17.11 20.99 3.94
CA LEU A 220 15.73 20.99 4.46
C LEU A 220 15.72 21.02 5.99
N LYS A 221 14.63 21.52 6.56
CA LYS A 221 14.31 21.46 8.00
C LYS A 221 12.99 20.76 8.22
N VAL A 222 12.88 20.06 9.34
CA VAL A 222 11.62 19.49 9.81
C VAL A 222 10.75 20.61 10.38
N VAL A 223 9.57 20.81 9.80
CA VAL A 223 8.57 21.78 10.27
C VAL A 223 7.62 21.13 11.27
N LYS A 224 7.16 19.91 10.96
CA LYS A 224 6.18 19.18 11.77
C LYS A 224 6.37 17.69 11.59
N THR A 225 6.14 16.93 12.65
CA THR A 225 5.96 15.48 12.61
C THR A 225 4.66 15.10 13.31
N ALA A 226 4.04 14.01 12.85
CA ALA A 226 2.86 13.45 13.48
C ALA A 226 2.82 11.94 13.31
N GLU A 227 2.50 11.23 14.39
CA GLU A 227 2.27 9.79 14.35
C GLU A 227 0.85 9.49 13.86
N CYS A 228 0.75 8.71 12.80
CA CYS A 228 -0.51 8.30 12.20
C CYS A 228 -0.71 6.80 12.34
N LEU A 229 -1.87 6.38 12.83
CA LEU A 229 -2.34 5.01 12.72
C LEU A 229 -2.84 4.77 11.30
N GLN A 230 -2.17 3.86 10.59
CA GLN A 230 -2.59 3.34 9.31
C GLN A 230 -3.57 2.18 9.53
N MET A 231 -4.69 2.20 8.81
CA MET A 231 -5.76 1.20 8.92
C MET A 231 -6.16 0.70 7.53
N VAL A 232 -6.59 -0.56 7.45
CA VAL A 232 -7.00 -1.24 6.20
C VAL A 232 -8.36 -1.92 6.39
N ALA A 233 -9.16 -2.03 5.34
CA ALA A 233 -10.40 -2.82 5.37
C ALA A 233 -10.44 -3.86 4.25
N SER A 234 -10.86 -5.08 4.57
CA SER A 234 -11.08 -6.17 3.60
C SER A 234 -12.56 -6.34 3.21
N HIS A 235 -13.44 -5.71 3.97
CA HIS A 235 -14.88 -5.66 3.76
C HIS A 235 -15.41 -4.40 4.44
N MET A 236 -16.60 -3.95 4.05
CA MET A 236 -17.32 -2.89 4.75
C MET A 236 -18.47 -3.50 5.55
N SER A 237 -18.73 -2.96 6.74
CA SER A 237 -19.95 -3.29 7.49
C SER A 237 -21.20 -2.89 6.71
N ASP A 238 -22.36 -3.39 7.11
CA ASP A 238 -23.63 -2.93 6.54
C ASP A 238 -23.93 -1.48 6.90
N ASN A 239 -24.78 -0.86 6.09
CA ASN A 239 -25.11 0.56 6.20
C ASN A 239 -26.42 0.76 6.97
N GLU A 240 -26.43 1.69 7.92
CA GLU A 240 -27.63 2.08 8.68
C GLU A 240 -28.37 3.28 8.06
N HIS A 241 -27.72 4.03 7.17
CA HIS A 241 -28.24 5.30 6.65
C HIS A 241 -28.34 5.29 5.12
N ASP A 242 -29.43 5.80 4.57
CA ASP A 242 -29.62 5.93 3.12
C ASP A 242 -29.72 7.41 2.73
N PHE A 243 -28.57 8.04 2.49
CA PHE A 243 -28.49 9.44 2.04
C PHE A 243 -28.32 9.51 0.53
N SER A 244 -28.98 10.47 -0.11
CA SER A 244 -28.68 10.81 -1.50
C SER A 244 -27.29 11.45 -1.60
N PHE A 245 -26.47 10.93 -2.52
CA PHE A 245 -25.13 11.45 -2.80
C PHE A 245 -24.90 11.52 -4.30
N PHE A 246 -23.86 12.27 -4.69
CA PHE A 246 -23.49 12.50 -6.08
C PHE A 246 -21.99 12.34 -6.27
N ASP A 247 -21.58 11.99 -7.47
CA ASP A 247 -20.18 12.04 -7.88
C ASP A 247 -19.75 13.50 -8.05
N LEU A 248 -18.57 13.82 -7.53
CA LEU A 248 -17.96 15.14 -7.63
C LEU A 248 -16.84 15.12 -8.67
N GLY A 249 -16.77 16.15 -9.50
CA GLY A 249 -15.80 16.26 -10.58
C GLY A 249 -15.12 17.63 -10.68
N ALA A 250 -14.57 17.93 -11.85
CA ALA A 250 -13.88 19.19 -12.12
C ALA A 250 -14.76 20.43 -11.88
N ASP A 251 -16.06 20.32 -12.17
CA ASP A 251 -17.03 21.40 -12.01
C ASP A 251 -17.35 21.71 -10.54
N ASP A 252 -17.08 20.77 -9.61
CA ASP A 252 -17.36 20.92 -8.18
C ASP A 252 -16.14 21.45 -7.39
N THR A 253 -14.99 21.63 -8.05
CA THR A 253 -13.70 21.91 -7.38
C THR A 253 -13.72 23.14 -6.47
N VAL A 254 -14.47 24.18 -6.84
CA VAL A 254 -14.64 25.38 -6.02
C VAL A 254 -15.33 25.04 -4.70
N GLU A 255 -16.49 24.37 -4.75
CA GLU A 255 -17.24 23.98 -3.55
C GLU A 255 -16.47 22.96 -2.70
N MET A 256 -15.76 22.02 -3.33
CA MET A 256 -14.90 21.06 -2.62
C MET A 256 -13.81 21.78 -1.81
N ARG A 257 -13.16 22.78 -2.41
CA ARG A 257 -12.14 23.58 -1.74
C ARG A 257 -12.72 24.42 -0.61
N GLU A 258 -13.86 25.07 -0.83
CA GLU A 258 -14.55 25.82 0.22
C GLU A 258 -14.88 24.93 1.42
N LEU A 259 -15.44 23.75 1.19
CA LEU A 259 -15.74 22.78 2.25
C LEU A 259 -14.48 22.27 2.97
N ALA A 260 -13.41 21.98 2.23
CA ALA A 260 -12.13 21.55 2.80
C ALA A 260 -11.53 22.63 3.72
N MET A 261 -11.55 23.90 3.32
CA MET A 261 -11.04 25.02 4.12
C MET A 261 -11.80 25.20 5.45
N LEU A 262 -13.06 24.76 5.53
CA LEU A 262 -13.85 24.80 6.77
C LEU A 262 -13.57 23.65 7.75
N THR A 263 -12.84 22.62 7.34
CA THR A 263 -12.80 21.33 8.07
C THR A 263 -11.40 20.78 8.36
N VAL A 264 -10.36 21.44 7.85
CA VAL A 264 -8.92 21.08 8.04
C VAL A 264 -8.62 19.59 7.73
N PRO A 265 -9.00 19.06 6.54
CA PRO A 265 -8.87 17.63 6.21
C PRO A 265 -7.42 17.19 5.87
N GLY A 266 -6.44 18.07 6.07
CA GLY A 266 -5.11 17.98 5.44
C GLY A 266 -5.05 18.80 4.14
N PRO A 267 -3.96 18.69 3.36
CA PRO A 267 -3.77 19.48 2.15
C PRO A 267 -4.89 19.21 1.13
N PHE A 268 -5.57 20.28 0.68
CA PHE A 268 -6.56 20.24 -0.40
C PHE A 268 -6.32 21.43 -1.32
N LEU A 269 -5.72 21.15 -2.48
CA LEU A 269 -5.23 22.12 -3.46
C LEU A 269 -6.16 22.17 -4.68
N ALA A 270 -5.78 22.95 -5.70
CA ALA A 270 -6.62 23.19 -6.88
C ALA A 270 -6.97 21.90 -7.64
N ASP A 271 -6.01 20.98 -7.75
CA ASP A 271 -6.12 19.77 -8.56
C ASP A 271 -6.20 18.48 -7.73
N THR A 272 -6.45 18.58 -6.41
CA THR A 272 -6.54 17.40 -5.53
C THR A 272 -7.59 16.39 -5.98
N TRP A 273 -8.65 16.85 -6.66
CA TRP A 273 -9.70 16.00 -7.23
C TRP A 273 -9.15 14.97 -8.26
N GLN A 274 -8.00 15.24 -8.88
CA GLN A 274 -7.38 14.33 -9.87
C GLN A 274 -6.80 13.05 -9.22
N LEU A 275 -6.70 12.98 -7.90
CA LEU A 275 -6.16 11.82 -7.20
C LEU A 275 -7.09 10.59 -7.25
N GLY A 276 -8.38 10.78 -7.52
CA GLY A 276 -9.35 9.70 -7.73
C GLY A 276 -10.79 10.15 -7.56
N GLY A 277 -11.70 9.19 -7.37
CA GLY A 277 -13.13 9.48 -7.26
C GLY A 277 -13.49 10.25 -5.98
N PHE A 278 -14.39 11.22 -6.08
CA PHE A 278 -14.98 11.93 -4.96
C PHE A 278 -16.51 11.80 -4.99
N VAL A 279 -17.11 11.75 -3.80
CA VAL A 279 -18.56 11.75 -3.61
C VAL A 279 -18.97 12.78 -2.58
N GLY A 280 -20.16 13.34 -2.72
CA GLY A 280 -20.67 14.38 -1.83
C GLY A 280 -22.16 14.34 -1.58
N ILE A 281 -22.57 15.01 -0.50
CA ILE A 281 -23.97 15.26 -0.15
C ILE A 281 -24.24 16.75 -0.27
N ARG A 282 -25.34 17.09 -0.94
CA ARG A 282 -25.84 18.46 -1.05
C ARG A 282 -27.10 18.65 -0.20
N GLU A 283 -27.15 19.73 0.56
CA GLU A 283 -28.37 20.21 1.24
C GLU A 283 -28.64 21.66 0.82
N ALA A 284 -29.89 21.96 0.45
CA ALA A 284 -30.30 23.27 -0.04
C ALA A 284 -29.36 23.83 -1.15
N GLY A 285 -28.92 22.95 -2.06
CA GLY A 285 -28.05 23.28 -3.19
C GLY A 285 -26.56 23.40 -2.88
N ARG A 286 -26.14 23.32 -1.61
CA ARG A 286 -24.72 23.47 -1.21
C ARG A 286 -24.08 22.14 -0.86
N LEU A 287 -22.82 21.94 -1.23
CA LEU A 287 -22.03 20.81 -0.76
C LEU A 287 -21.80 20.89 0.77
N VAL A 288 -22.34 19.93 1.52
CA VAL A 288 -22.27 19.93 3.00
C VAL A 288 -21.38 18.82 3.55
N ALA A 289 -21.11 17.78 2.78
CA ALA A 289 -20.16 16.72 3.13
C ALA A 289 -19.53 16.13 1.87
N MET A 290 -18.28 15.69 1.95
CA MET A 290 -17.60 14.96 0.89
C MET A 290 -16.61 13.94 1.45
N ALA A 291 -16.28 12.94 0.63
CA ALA A 291 -15.15 12.02 0.83
C ALA A 291 -14.60 11.62 -0.55
N GLY A 292 -13.36 11.17 -0.61
CA GLY A 292 -12.78 10.72 -1.86
C GLY A 292 -11.54 9.87 -1.70
N GLU A 293 -10.82 9.74 -2.79
CA GLU A 293 -9.63 8.91 -2.90
C GLU A 293 -8.34 9.75 -2.90
N ARG A 294 -7.22 9.17 -2.45
CA ARG A 294 -5.89 9.82 -2.49
C ARG A 294 -4.79 8.91 -3.02
N MET A 295 -3.90 8.40 -2.16
CA MET A 295 -2.73 7.63 -2.60
C MET A 295 -3.14 6.23 -3.10
N LYS A 296 -2.47 5.73 -4.13
CA LYS A 296 -2.72 4.41 -4.74
C LYS A 296 -1.49 3.47 -4.74
N PRO A 297 -0.86 3.17 -3.59
CA PRO A 297 0.31 2.29 -3.52
C PRO A 297 -0.07 0.82 -3.77
N GLY A 298 0.62 0.15 -4.71
CA GLY A 298 0.31 -1.23 -5.06
C GLY A 298 -1.18 -1.42 -5.42
N ASN A 299 -1.83 -2.40 -4.79
CA ASN A 299 -3.27 -2.66 -4.96
C ASN A 299 -4.15 -1.96 -3.89
N PHE A 300 -3.60 -0.99 -3.15
CA PHE A 300 -4.34 -0.23 -2.14
C PHE A 300 -4.77 1.13 -2.69
N THR A 301 -5.92 1.62 -2.23
CA THR A 301 -6.38 2.99 -2.50
C THR A 301 -6.80 3.67 -1.20
N GLU A 302 -6.31 4.88 -1.00
CA GLU A 302 -6.52 5.61 0.23
C GLU A 302 -7.88 6.29 0.25
N VAL A 303 -8.65 6.12 1.32
CA VAL A 303 -9.83 6.93 1.63
C VAL A 303 -9.37 8.21 2.32
N SER A 304 -9.72 9.36 1.77
CA SER A 304 -9.22 10.67 2.18
C SER A 304 -10.25 11.78 1.88
N GLY A 305 -9.91 13.03 2.20
CA GLY A 305 -10.73 14.19 1.86
C GLY A 305 -12.09 14.22 2.57
N VAL A 306 -12.20 13.53 3.70
CA VAL A 306 -13.46 13.40 4.45
C VAL A 306 -13.76 14.70 5.17
N CYS A 307 -14.76 15.42 4.68
CA CYS A 307 -15.15 16.73 5.20
C CYS A 307 -16.65 16.73 5.51
N THR A 308 -17.04 17.38 6.60
CA THR A 308 -18.45 17.70 6.87
C THR A 308 -18.53 19.11 7.44
N HIS A 309 -19.34 19.93 6.80
CA HIS A 309 -19.56 21.32 7.16
C HIS A 309 -19.94 21.40 8.66
N PRO A 310 -19.38 22.33 9.44
CA PRO A 310 -19.56 22.38 10.89
C PRO A 310 -21.02 22.29 11.38
N HIS A 311 -21.94 22.98 10.72
CA HIS A 311 -23.39 22.95 11.03
C HIS A 311 -24.12 21.65 10.66
N TYR A 312 -23.47 20.72 9.96
CA TYR A 312 -24.04 19.46 9.48
C TYR A 312 -23.35 18.22 10.10
N ARG A 313 -22.47 18.43 11.09
CA ARG A 313 -21.82 17.35 11.84
C ARG A 313 -22.82 16.59 12.71
N GLY A 314 -22.47 15.36 13.09
CA GLY A 314 -23.30 14.51 13.95
C GLY A 314 -24.48 13.83 13.25
N ARG A 315 -24.62 13.99 11.93
CA ARG A 315 -25.70 13.39 11.13
C ARG A 315 -25.34 12.07 10.44
N GLY A 316 -24.12 11.56 10.64
CA GLY A 316 -23.65 10.32 10.01
C GLY A 316 -23.05 10.45 8.60
N TYR A 317 -23.01 11.65 8.00
CA TYR A 317 -22.51 11.86 6.62
C TYR A 317 -21.09 11.36 6.35
N ALA A 318 -20.16 11.61 7.27
CA ALA A 318 -18.78 11.17 7.10
C ALA A 318 -18.68 9.64 6.98
N GLY A 319 -19.30 8.90 7.91
CA GLY A 319 -19.29 7.44 7.90
C GLY A 319 -19.96 6.87 6.65
N PHE A 320 -21.09 7.45 6.24
CA PHE A 320 -21.80 7.06 5.02
C PHE A 320 -20.92 7.25 3.77
N LEU A 321 -20.38 8.45 3.54
CA LEU A 321 -19.58 8.73 2.35
C LEU A 321 -18.27 7.92 2.32
N MET A 322 -17.62 7.72 3.46
CA MET A 322 -16.45 6.85 3.55
C MET A 322 -16.77 5.41 3.19
N ARG A 323 -17.94 4.90 3.60
CA ARG A 323 -18.40 3.55 3.22
C ARG A 323 -18.60 3.45 1.71
N ILE A 324 -19.23 4.45 1.09
CA ILE A 324 -19.40 4.49 -0.38
C ILE A 324 -18.05 4.45 -1.09
N VAL A 325 -17.09 5.29 -0.67
CA VAL A 325 -15.74 5.30 -1.27
C VAL A 325 -15.04 3.96 -1.08
N ALA A 326 -15.01 3.45 0.15
CA ALA A 326 -14.36 2.19 0.46
C ALA A 326 -14.99 0.98 -0.25
N GLN A 327 -16.33 0.95 -0.38
CA GLN A 327 -17.03 -0.08 -1.12
C GLN A 327 -16.67 -0.03 -2.60
N ARG A 328 -16.63 1.16 -3.22
CA ARG A 328 -16.18 1.33 -4.61
C ARG A 328 -14.72 0.89 -4.82
N ILE A 329 -13.86 1.00 -3.81
CA ILE A 329 -12.49 0.48 -3.83
C ILE A 329 -12.52 -1.05 -3.86
N LEU A 330 -13.32 -1.68 -2.99
CA LEU A 330 -13.45 -3.13 -2.94
C LEU A 330 -14.09 -3.72 -4.21
N ASP A 331 -15.12 -3.07 -4.76
CA ASP A 331 -15.87 -3.55 -5.92
C ASP A 331 -14.99 -3.69 -7.18
N ARG A 332 -13.92 -2.88 -7.27
CA ARG A 332 -12.91 -2.96 -8.35
C ARG A 332 -11.68 -3.80 -7.97
N GLY A 333 -11.76 -4.56 -6.87
CA GLY A 333 -10.73 -5.48 -6.40
C GLY A 333 -9.58 -4.84 -5.62
N GLU A 334 -9.62 -3.55 -5.34
CA GLU A 334 -8.57 -2.88 -4.55
C GLU A 334 -8.83 -2.99 -3.05
N THR A 335 -7.81 -2.69 -2.23
CA THR A 335 -7.96 -2.66 -0.77
C THR A 335 -8.02 -1.23 -0.23
N PRO A 336 -9.11 -0.80 0.42
CA PRO A 336 -9.17 0.51 1.03
C PRO A 336 -8.25 0.59 2.25
N PHE A 337 -7.53 1.70 2.35
CA PHE A 337 -6.76 2.05 3.54
C PHE A 337 -6.92 3.53 3.88
N LEU A 338 -6.51 3.92 5.08
CA LEU A 338 -6.51 5.32 5.51
C LEU A 338 -5.45 5.56 6.58
N HIS A 339 -5.17 6.84 6.84
CA HIS A 339 -4.38 7.30 7.96
C HIS A 339 -5.24 8.16 8.89
N THR A 340 -4.96 8.06 10.18
CA THR A 340 -5.53 8.96 11.18
C THR A 340 -4.50 9.27 12.25
N TYR A 341 -4.56 10.45 12.86
CA TYR A 341 -3.68 10.75 14.00
C TYR A 341 -3.87 9.70 15.09
N SER A 342 -2.78 9.21 15.66
CA SER A 342 -2.80 8.07 16.60
C SER A 342 -3.57 8.38 17.89
N ASP A 343 -3.73 9.66 18.23
CA ASP A 343 -4.48 10.16 19.37
C ASP A 343 -5.97 10.43 19.09
N ASN A 344 -6.42 10.34 17.83
CA ASN A 344 -7.79 10.63 17.43
C ASN A 344 -8.73 9.43 17.67
N LYS A 345 -9.01 9.15 18.95
CA LYS A 345 -9.84 8.03 19.39
C LYS A 345 -11.24 7.99 18.74
N ALA A 346 -11.84 9.15 18.51
CA ALA A 346 -13.16 9.25 17.91
C ALA A 346 -13.16 8.80 16.44
N ALA A 347 -12.17 9.24 15.65
CA ALA A 347 -12.02 8.81 14.28
C ALA A 347 -11.66 7.32 14.18
N ILE A 348 -10.76 6.83 15.04
CA ILE A 348 -10.39 5.40 15.09
C ILE A 348 -11.63 4.53 15.35
N ALA A 349 -12.45 4.88 16.35
CA ALA A 349 -13.68 4.14 16.65
C ALA A 349 -14.68 4.15 15.49
N LEU A 350 -14.84 5.30 14.81
CA LEU A 350 -15.64 5.40 13.60
C LEU A 350 -15.11 4.44 12.52
N TYR A 351 -13.82 4.48 12.20
CA TYR A 351 -13.26 3.64 11.15
C TYR A 351 -13.37 2.15 11.45
N GLN A 352 -13.19 1.76 12.72
CA GLN A 352 -13.44 0.38 13.16
C GLN A 352 -14.90 -0.05 12.95
N SER A 353 -15.87 0.81 13.26
CA SER A 353 -17.29 0.51 13.02
C SER A 353 -17.63 0.34 11.53
N LEU A 354 -16.86 0.98 10.64
CA LEU A 354 -17.03 0.85 9.20
C LEU A 354 -16.43 -0.44 8.64
N GLY A 355 -15.49 -1.09 9.35
CA GLY A 355 -14.79 -2.31 8.90
C GLY A 355 -13.27 -2.16 8.78
N PHE A 356 -12.70 -0.98 9.09
CA PHE A 356 -11.25 -0.79 9.08
C PHE A 356 -10.61 -1.40 10.33
N THR A 357 -9.52 -2.12 10.13
CA THR A 357 -8.68 -2.68 11.19
C THR A 357 -7.35 -1.94 11.29
N PRO A 358 -6.82 -1.68 12.50
CA PRO A 358 -5.47 -1.15 12.69
C PRO A 358 -4.43 -2.04 12.00
N HIS A 359 -3.51 -1.41 11.27
CA HIS A 359 -2.42 -2.12 10.59
C HIS A 359 -1.06 -1.82 11.20
N GLN A 360 -0.65 -0.54 11.22
CA GLN A 360 0.65 -0.11 11.76
C GLN A 360 0.66 1.39 12.05
N VAL A 361 1.66 1.85 12.80
CA VAL A 361 1.94 3.28 12.98
C VAL A 361 2.96 3.71 11.94
N VAL A 362 2.73 4.88 11.32
CA VAL A 362 3.65 5.55 10.40
C VAL A 362 3.84 6.99 10.84
N THR A 363 4.92 7.62 10.40
CA THR A 363 5.19 9.04 10.69
C THR A 363 4.93 9.89 9.46
N ALA A 364 4.05 10.88 9.60
CA ALA A 364 3.91 11.96 8.65
C ALA A 364 4.89 13.08 9.01
N THR A 365 5.79 13.43 8.09
CA THR A 365 6.82 14.47 8.29
C THR A 365 6.66 15.57 7.26
N VAL A 366 6.56 16.81 7.72
CA VAL A 366 6.55 18.01 6.88
C VAL A 366 7.95 18.61 6.88
N LEU A 367 8.56 18.70 5.72
CA LEU A 367 9.85 19.34 5.51
C LEU A 367 9.69 20.62 4.69
N GLN A 368 10.52 21.62 4.97
CA GLN A 368 10.59 22.86 4.20
C GLN A 368 12.06 23.18 3.90
N LYS A 369 12.32 23.91 2.81
CA LYS A 369 13.66 24.41 2.50
C LYS A 369 14.17 25.37 3.58
N GLN A 370 15.45 25.26 3.93
CA GLN A 370 16.12 26.16 4.88
C GLN A 370 16.41 27.53 4.29
#